data_AF-A0A7C7LA15-F1
#
_entry.id   AF-A0A7C7LA15-F1
#
_cell.length_a   1.000
_cell.length_b   1.000
_cell.length_c   1.000
_cell.angle_alpha   90.00
_cell.angle_beta   90.00
_cell.angle_gamma   90.00
#
_symmetry.space_group_name_H-M   'P 1'
#
loop_
_entity.id
_entity.type
_entity.pdbx_description
1 polymer ?
#
loop_
_entity_poly.entity_id
_entity_poly.type
_entity_poly.pdbx_seq_one_letter_code
_entity_poly.pdbx_strand_id
1 'polypeptide(L)'
;MERLKVTIKARAPLCFSERRPAGQFRESTEYVPGTVLRGAVAMLMLQDGRGNSKAFQELFDGRRPAVFTNAYPAPCVLPATAMSCKAEGGFRTENKHGIIDTLIERLCFEALKPAGMLYAPKCSHCGMRMERHTGF
;
A
#
# COMPACT_ATOMS: atom_id res chain seq x y z
N MET A 1 11.28 16.06 8.28
CA MET A 1 9.87 15.83 8.64
C MET A 1 9.87 14.74 9.68
N GLU A 2 9.33 14.98 10.86
CA GLU A 2 9.33 13.99 11.93
C GLU A 2 8.32 12.88 11.62
N ARG A 3 8.69 11.62 11.86
CA ARG A 3 7.86 10.45 11.58
C ARG A 3 7.65 9.67 12.87
N LEU A 4 6.39 9.57 13.29
CA LEU A 4 6.00 8.73 14.41
C LEU A 4 5.75 7.31 13.91
N LYS A 5 6.34 6.32 14.59
CA LYS A 5 6.06 4.90 14.36
C LYS A 5 5.01 4.45 15.36
N VAL A 6 3.85 4.04 14.85
CA VAL A 6 2.74 3.50 15.65
C VAL A 6 2.61 2.01 15.35
N THR A 7 2.63 1.17 16.39
CA THR A 7 2.41 -0.27 16.28
C THR A 7 1.05 -0.62 16.87
N ILE A 8 0.20 -1.28 16.08
CA ILE A 8 -1.14 -1.70 16.50
C ILE A 8 -1.12 -3.22 16.69
N LYS A 9 -1.51 -3.68 17.89
CA LYS A 9 -1.72 -5.10 18.16
C LYS A 9 -3.22 -5.38 18.19
N ALA A 10 -3.73 -6.04 17.16
CA ALA A 10 -5.11 -6.50 17.13
C ALA A 10 -5.33 -7.56 18.23
N ARG A 11 -6.36 -7.37 19.06
CA ARG A 11 -6.79 -8.35 20.09
C ARG A 11 -7.93 -9.26 19.62
N ALA A 12 -8.54 -8.91 18.49
CA ALA A 12 -9.61 -9.62 17.81
C ALA A 12 -9.57 -9.26 16.31
N PRO A 13 -10.27 -9.99 15.42
CA PRO A 13 -10.38 -9.62 14.01
C PRO A 13 -10.89 -8.19 13.83
N LEU A 14 -10.26 -7.44 12.92
CA LEU A 14 -10.66 -6.08 12.56
C LEU A 14 -11.38 -6.11 11.21
N CYS A 15 -12.43 -5.30 11.05
CA CYS A 15 -13.21 -5.22 9.82
C CYS A 15 -13.24 -3.78 9.32
N PHE A 16 -12.67 -3.55 8.14
CA PHE A 16 -12.66 -2.25 7.45
C PHE A 16 -13.19 -2.41 6.04
N SER A 17 -14.36 -1.84 5.77
CA SER A 17 -15.05 -2.05 4.49
C SER A 17 -14.34 -1.37 3.32
N GLU A 18 -14.16 -2.09 2.21
CA GLU A 18 -13.82 -1.47 0.93
C GLU A 18 -15.05 -0.77 0.30
N ARG A 19 -14.87 0.41 -0.30
CA ARG A 19 -15.98 1.19 -0.90
C ARG A 19 -16.17 0.86 -2.39
N ARG A 20 -17.20 0.08 -2.73
CA ARG A 20 -18.37 0.43 -3.58
C ARG A 20 -19.36 -0.77 -3.56
N PRO A 21 -20.67 -0.53 -3.38
CA PRO A 21 -21.65 -1.60 -3.29
C PRO A 21 -21.98 -2.14 -4.68
N ALA A 22 -21.50 -3.35 -4.97
CA ALA A 22 -21.95 -4.11 -6.14
C ALA A 22 -22.22 -5.61 -5.84
N GLY A 23 -21.89 -6.09 -4.65
CA GLY A 23 -21.99 -7.51 -4.27
C GLY A 23 -22.72 -7.75 -2.94
N GLN A 24 -23.12 -9.00 -2.72
CA GLN A 24 -23.79 -9.49 -1.51
C GLN A 24 -22.87 -9.55 -0.28
N PHE A 25 -21.55 -9.57 -0.49
CA PHE A 25 -20.54 -9.65 0.56
C PHE A 25 -19.69 -8.37 0.61
N ARG A 26 -19.24 -8.01 1.82
CA ARG A 26 -18.32 -6.89 2.05
C ARG A 26 -16.97 -7.44 2.49
N GLU A 27 -16.00 -7.38 1.60
CA GLU A 27 -14.62 -7.70 1.94
C GLU A 27 -14.03 -6.62 2.84
N SER A 28 -13.18 -7.07 3.77
CA SER A 28 -12.40 -6.19 4.64
C SER A 28 -11.01 -6.01 4.05
N THR A 29 -10.43 -4.83 4.20
CA THR A 29 -9.01 -4.62 3.87
C THR A 29 -8.13 -5.47 4.79
N GLU A 30 -6.99 -5.93 4.25
CA GLU A 30 -5.97 -6.70 4.98
C GLU A 30 -5.03 -5.84 5.86
N TYR A 31 -5.27 -4.53 5.88
CA TYR A 31 -4.52 -3.54 6.67
C TYR A 31 -5.50 -2.57 7.34
N VAL A 32 -5.03 -1.78 8.32
CA VAL A 32 -5.84 -0.70 8.91
C VAL A 32 -5.69 0.56 8.05
N PRO A 33 -6.77 1.09 7.44
CA PRO A 33 -6.66 2.29 6.61
C PRO A 33 -6.23 3.51 7.42
N GLY A 34 -5.32 4.31 6.88
CA GLY A 34 -4.84 5.54 7.52
C GLY A 34 -5.96 6.56 7.75
N THR A 35 -6.97 6.56 6.88
CA THR A 35 -8.19 7.36 7.05
C THR A 35 -9.01 6.97 8.27
N VAL A 36 -9.09 5.67 8.57
CA VAL A 36 -9.77 5.15 9.77
C VAL A 36 -8.97 5.53 11.02
N LEU A 37 -7.64 5.41 10.98
CA LEU A 37 -6.77 5.86 12.07
C LEU A 37 -6.92 7.35 12.34
N ARG A 38 -6.91 8.18 11.28
CA ARG A 38 -7.12 9.63 11.38
C ARG A 38 -8.45 9.94 12.06
N GLY A 39 -9.52 9.28 11.64
CA GLY A 39 -10.85 9.45 12.21
C GLY A 39 -10.92 9.02 13.68
N ALA A 40 -10.35 7.87 14.02
CA ALA A 40 -10.34 7.35 15.38
C ALA A 40 -9.58 8.28 16.35
N VAL A 41 -8.40 8.78 15.96
CA VAL A 41 -7.63 9.73 16.78
C VAL A 41 -8.37 11.05 16.93
N ALA A 42 -8.96 11.58 15.85
CA ALA A 42 -9.75 12.80 15.93
C ALA A 42 -10.95 12.64 16.89
N MET A 43 -11.68 11.52 16.79
CA MET A 43 -12.82 11.22 17.66
C MET A 43 -12.41 11.18 19.14
N LEU A 44 -11.32 10.51 19.49
CA LEU A 44 -10.82 10.46 20.87
C LEU A 44 -10.44 11.86 21.38
N MET A 45 -9.73 12.66 20.57
CA MET A 45 -9.38 14.03 20.96
C MET A 45 -10.61 14.92 21.16
N LEU A 46 -11.66 14.75 20.35
CA LEU A 46 -12.92 15.47 20.53
C LEU A 46 -13.62 15.08 21.84
N GLN A 47 -13.66 13.78 22.15
CA GLN A 47 -14.23 13.27 23.40
C GLN A 47 -13.49 13.77 24.64
N ASP A 48 -12.17 13.95 24.54
CA ASP A 48 -11.33 14.54 25.58
C ASP A 48 -11.44 16.07 25.68
N GLY A 49 -12.34 16.70 24.90
CA GLY A 49 -12.51 18.17 24.88
C GLY A 49 -11.36 18.93 24.19
N ARG A 50 -10.50 18.23 23.44
CA ARG A 50 -9.30 18.80 22.79
C ARG A 50 -9.53 19.28 21.36
N GLY A 51 -10.78 19.34 20.89
CA GLY A 51 -11.11 19.74 19.51
C GLY A 51 -10.61 21.13 19.11
N ASN A 52 -10.59 22.07 20.05
CA ASN A 52 -10.08 23.42 19.82
C ASN A 52 -8.60 23.60 20.20
N SER A 53 -7.92 22.50 20.56
CA SER A 53 -6.51 22.58 20.96
C SER A 53 -5.61 22.83 19.75
N LYS A 54 -4.49 23.53 19.97
CA LYS A 54 -3.44 23.72 18.97
C LYS A 54 -2.95 22.38 18.38
N ALA A 55 -2.84 21.35 19.22
CA ALA A 55 -2.44 20.00 18.78
C ALA A 55 -3.45 19.38 17.80
N PHE A 56 -4.75 19.59 18.01
CA PHE A 56 -5.78 19.11 17.07
C PHE A 56 -5.63 19.83 15.72
N GLN A 57 -5.50 21.15 15.74
CA GLN A 57 -5.29 21.94 14.52
C GLN A 57 -4.02 21.50 13.77
N GLU A 58 -2.89 21.32 14.46
CA GLU A 58 -1.64 20.86 13.85
C GLU A 58 -1.77 19.47 13.20
N LEU A 59 -2.50 18.56 13.83
CA LEU A 59 -2.69 17.20 13.32
C LEU A 59 -3.66 17.14 12.13
N PHE A 60 -4.74 17.92 12.13
CA PHE A 60 -5.87 17.71 11.22
C PHE A 60 -6.13 18.85 10.24
N ASP A 61 -6.00 20.11 10.65
CA ASP A 61 -6.54 21.28 9.93
C ASP A 61 -5.48 22.34 9.55
N GLY A 62 -4.23 22.14 9.98
CA GLY A 62 -3.14 23.08 9.76
C GLY A 62 -2.67 23.15 8.30
N ARG A 63 -1.73 24.05 8.00
CA ARG A 63 -1.15 24.22 6.65
C ARG A 63 -0.44 22.96 6.14
N ARG A 64 0.05 22.12 7.06
CA ARG A 64 0.72 20.84 6.80
C ARG A 64 0.22 19.81 7.83
N PRO A 65 -1.00 19.30 7.66
CA PRO A 65 -1.58 18.37 8.63
C PRO A 65 -0.79 17.05 8.61
N ALA A 66 -0.90 16.28 9.69
CA ALA A 66 -0.23 15.00 9.78
C ALA A 66 -0.78 14.02 8.72
N VAL A 67 0.13 13.29 8.08
CA VAL A 67 -0.22 12.23 7.12
C VAL A 67 -0.36 10.92 7.87
N PHE A 68 -1.58 10.41 7.94
CA PHE A 68 -1.88 9.10 8.52
C PHE A 68 -1.74 8.05 7.43
N THR A 69 -0.62 7.33 7.44
CA THR A 69 -0.40 6.20 6.53
C THR A 69 -1.20 4.98 6.97
N ASN A 70 -1.48 4.06 6.04
CA ASN A 70 -2.04 2.76 6.37
C ASN A 70 -1.12 2.01 7.35
N ALA A 71 -1.71 1.32 8.31
CA ALA A 71 -0.96 0.40 9.17
C ALA A 71 -0.99 -0.99 8.53
N TYR A 72 0.07 -1.28 7.78
CA TYR A 72 0.29 -2.58 7.16
C TYR A 72 0.78 -3.62 8.19
N PRO A 73 0.46 -4.90 8.00
CA PRO A 73 0.98 -5.98 8.84
C PRO A 73 2.48 -6.25 8.63
N ALA A 74 3.07 -5.72 7.55
CA ALA A 74 4.48 -5.86 7.22
C ALA A 74 5.26 -4.53 7.35
N PRO A 75 6.59 -4.58 7.55
CA PRO A 75 7.43 -3.38 7.72
C PRO A 75 7.56 -2.54 6.44
N CYS A 76 7.37 -3.16 5.26
CA CYS A 76 7.39 -2.54 3.96
C CYS A 76 6.21 -3.06 3.14
N VAL A 77 5.90 -2.34 2.06
CA VAL A 77 4.95 -2.78 1.04
C VAL A 77 5.68 -2.81 -0.29
N LEU A 78 5.44 -3.85 -1.07
CA LEU A 78 5.95 -3.90 -2.44
C LEU A 78 5.23 -2.84 -3.30
N PRO A 79 5.94 -2.18 -4.23
CA PRO A 79 5.30 -1.26 -5.16
C PRO A 79 4.29 -2.01 -6.02
N ALA A 80 3.23 -1.31 -6.46
CA ALA A 80 2.20 -1.91 -7.30
C ALA A 80 2.73 -2.47 -8.64
N THR A 81 3.91 -2.00 -9.06
CA THR A 81 4.69 -2.38 -10.23
C THR A 81 5.69 -3.52 -9.97
N ALA A 82 5.67 -4.10 -8.77
CA ALA A 82 6.44 -5.30 -8.46
C ALA A 82 5.94 -6.49 -9.31
N MET A 83 6.85 -7.16 -10.01
CA MET A 83 6.57 -8.35 -10.81
C MET A 83 7.56 -9.47 -10.49
N SER A 84 7.10 -10.71 -10.60
CA SER A 84 7.90 -11.93 -10.44
C SER A 84 7.75 -12.87 -11.64
N CYS A 85 8.71 -13.78 -11.82
CA CYS A 85 8.62 -14.84 -12.82
C CYS A 85 7.34 -15.66 -12.64
N LYS A 86 6.60 -15.95 -13.72
CA LYS A 86 5.41 -16.82 -13.68
C LYS A 86 5.75 -18.26 -13.28
N ALA A 87 6.87 -18.77 -13.76
CA ALA A 87 7.26 -20.17 -13.53
C ALA A 87 7.90 -20.39 -12.15
N GLU A 88 8.69 -19.42 -11.68
CA GLU A 88 9.49 -19.52 -10.44
C GLU A 88 9.45 -18.18 -9.69
N GLY A 89 8.23 -17.77 -9.31
CA GLY A 89 7.98 -16.52 -8.60
C GLY A 89 8.40 -16.58 -7.13
N GLY A 90 8.78 -15.44 -6.57
CA GLY A 90 9.19 -15.29 -5.17
C GLY A 90 10.51 -14.52 -5.01
N PHE A 91 10.96 -14.36 -3.77
CA PHE A 91 12.18 -13.62 -3.46
C PHE A 91 13.43 -14.46 -3.73
N ARG A 92 14.55 -13.81 -4.06
CA ARG A 92 15.83 -14.52 -4.27
C ARG A 92 16.32 -15.26 -3.03
N THR A 93 15.97 -14.74 -1.85
CA THR A 93 16.25 -15.38 -0.55
C THR A 93 15.56 -16.73 -0.37
N GLU A 94 14.51 -17.00 -1.15
CA GLU A 94 13.76 -18.26 -1.17
C GLU A 94 14.22 -19.19 -2.29
N ASN A 95 15.40 -18.94 -2.87
CA ASN A 95 15.91 -19.62 -4.07
C ASN A 95 14.97 -19.51 -5.28
N LYS A 96 14.25 -18.38 -5.41
CA LYS A 96 13.39 -18.05 -6.57
C LYS A 96 14.05 -17.02 -7.49
N HIS A 97 13.43 -16.75 -8.64
CA HIS A 97 14.01 -15.84 -9.65
C HIS A 97 14.00 -14.36 -9.25
N GLY A 98 13.29 -14.01 -8.17
CA GLY A 98 13.25 -12.67 -7.62
C GLY A 98 12.04 -11.86 -8.08
N ILE A 99 11.87 -10.73 -7.39
CA ILE A 99 10.86 -9.71 -7.66
C ILE A 99 11.61 -8.47 -8.14
N ILE A 100 11.09 -7.82 -9.17
CA ILE A 100 11.63 -6.56 -9.69
C ILE A 100 10.53 -5.51 -9.75
N ASP A 101 10.90 -4.25 -9.53
CA ASP A 101 10.02 -3.12 -9.81
C ASP A 101 10.15 -2.73 -11.29
N THR A 102 9.02 -2.78 -12.00
CA THR A 102 8.95 -2.49 -13.44
C THR A 102 8.59 -1.04 -13.77
N LEU A 103 8.41 -0.17 -12.77
CA LEU A 103 7.92 1.20 -12.99
C LEU A 103 8.76 1.99 -13.99
N ILE A 104 10.08 2.01 -13.80
CA ILE A 104 10.98 2.81 -14.64
C ILE A 104 11.07 2.23 -16.05
N GLU A 105 11.19 0.91 -16.18
CA GLU A 105 11.23 0.25 -17.49
C GLU A 105 9.94 0.50 -18.28
N ARG A 106 8.78 0.34 -17.62
CA ARG A 106 7.48 0.59 -18.21
C ARG A 106 7.31 2.06 -18.60
N LEU A 107 7.73 2.99 -17.75
CA LEU A 107 7.68 4.43 -18.05
C LEU A 107 8.48 4.76 -19.31
N CYS A 108 9.70 4.23 -19.42
CA CYS A 108 10.54 4.40 -20.61
C CYS A 108 9.89 3.79 -21.87
N PHE A 109 9.34 2.58 -21.76
CA PHE A 109 8.62 1.93 -22.86
C PHE A 109 7.44 2.77 -23.35
N GLU A 110 6.63 3.28 -22.43
CA GLU A 110 5.47 4.12 -22.75
C GLU A 110 5.89 5.47 -23.36
N ALA A 111 7.00 6.06 -22.88
CA ALA A 111 7.53 7.32 -23.40
C ALA A 111 8.02 7.21 -24.86
N LEU A 112 8.56 6.04 -25.25
CA LEU A 112 9.02 5.77 -26.61
C LEU A 112 7.88 5.56 -27.61
N LYS A 113 6.63 5.37 -27.14
CA LYS A 113 5.44 5.12 -27.96
C LYS A 113 5.66 4.10 -29.09
N PRO A 114 6.19 2.90 -28.79
CA PRO A 114 6.45 1.90 -29.82
C PRO A 114 5.13 1.48 -30.49
N ALA A 115 5.08 1.59 -31.82
CA ALA A 115 3.86 1.31 -32.57
C ALA A 115 3.48 -0.17 -32.47
N GLY A 116 2.26 -0.44 -32.00
CA GLY A 116 1.68 -1.79 -31.96
C GLY A 116 2.32 -2.75 -30.95
N MET A 117 3.16 -2.27 -30.02
CA MET A 117 3.79 -3.12 -29.01
C MET A 117 3.16 -2.96 -27.63
N LEU A 118 3.02 -4.07 -26.90
CA LEU A 118 2.62 -4.08 -25.49
C LEU A 118 3.84 -4.28 -24.59
N TYR A 119 3.88 -3.58 -23.46
CA TYR A 119 4.91 -3.80 -22.44
C TYR A 119 4.73 -5.21 -21.84
N ALA A 120 5.68 -6.09 -22.11
CA ALA A 120 5.63 -7.50 -21.73
C ALA A 120 6.97 -7.98 -21.17
N PRO A 121 7.31 -7.64 -19.91
CA PRO A 121 8.60 -7.97 -19.33
C PRO A 121 8.80 -9.49 -19.22
N LYS A 122 10.05 -9.90 -19.42
CA LYS A 122 10.49 -11.30 -19.35
C LYS A 122 11.47 -11.49 -18.20
N CYS A 123 11.38 -12.64 -17.56
CA CYS A 123 12.31 -13.05 -16.51
C CYS A 123 13.73 -13.12 -17.08
N SER A 124 14.68 -12.42 -16.44
CA SER A 124 16.09 -12.42 -16.86
C SER A 124 16.81 -13.75 -16.63
N HIS A 125 16.24 -14.66 -15.83
CA HIS A 125 16.84 -15.97 -15.56
C HIS A 125 16.41 -17.06 -16.55
N CYS A 126 15.14 -17.07 -16.95
CA CYS A 126 14.57 -18.17 -17.75
C CYS A 126 13.77 -17.71 -18.99
N GLY A 127 13.65 -16.41 -19.24
CA GLY A 127 12.91 -15.86 -20.39
C GLY A 127 11.39 -16.00 -20.31
N MET A 128 10.86 -16.59 -19.24
CA MET A 128 9.40 -16.74 -19.05
C MET A 128 8.74 -15.40 -18.76
N ARG A 129 7.41 -15.32 -18.98
CA ARG A 129 6.60 -14.14 -18.69
C ARG A 129 6.69 -13.76 -17.20
N MET A 130 6.68 -12.46 -16.91
CA MET A 130 6.50 -11.94 -15.56
C MET A 130 5.05 -11.61 -15.26
N GLU A 131 4.64 -11.78 -14.00
CA GLU A 131 3.30 -11.49 -13.49
C GLU A 131 3.40 -10.58 -12.26
N ARG A 132 2.33 -9.83 -11.99
CA ARG A 132 2.28 -8.92 -10.85
C ARG A 132 2.43 -9.73 -9.56
N HIS A 133 3.34 -9.30 -8.70
CA HIS A 133 3.48 -9.87 -7.37
C HIS A 133 2.58 -9.08 -6.40
N THR A 134 1.75 -9.80 -5.65
CA THR A 134 0.81 -9.21 -4.68
C THR A 134 1.26 -9.54 -3.26
N GLY A 135 1.06 -8.61 -2.32
CA GLY A 135 1.40 -8.80 -0.92
C GLY A 135 2.16 -7.61 -0.34
N PHE A 136 2.55 -7.77 0.93
CA PHE A 136 3.34 -6.81 1.70
C PHE A 136 4.67 -7.45 2.07
#